data_AF-A0A816RYZ7-F1
#
_entry.id   AF-A0A816RYZ7-F1
#
_cell.length_a   1.000
_cell.length_b   1.000
_cell.length_c   1.000
_cell.angle_alpha   90.00
_cell.angle_beta   90.00
_cell.angle_gamma   90.00
#
_symmetry.space_group_name_H-M   'P 1'
#
loop_
_entity.id
_entity.type
_entity.pdbx_description
1 polymer ?
#
loop_
_entity_poly.entity_id
_entity_poly.type
_entity_poly.pdbx_seq_one_letter_code
_entity_poly.pdbx_strand_id
1 'polypeptide(L)'
;MSSEHGLHVMLSYHWDNKELVSKIYKVLRSRNLPVWMDIHGGIGFNLFQSMADGVENAAVVCCFMTPKYQNSRNCEKELLYAERRRVSIIPCRLTRDWEPSTWLGLITAGLVWVDFREATEMNIDLKIDRLIDQIRIVTGKKLKCFLQETSNTLENSSGNALYNLYPMLPQMTEKSGHTTSTLIVSRQHQTISNVNTKPTPPPVPPRPNKNLIRERLVDLALIDDKKENNLPLNSRKPDICEIPDQHQADTSSIPDILPLSPSKTNNGKKRNGIVIDYSKFHRSPRIIGDDNDEISFCCPSGVAISKTGLIYIADQQNQCVKVIPLLKSGQPILSRPFNRPKGVHIDEHGRILLTEQNRLLILDHELNLLKSIGNHGSKPGEFNVPWGVATDCSSNIYVCDQMNNRIQKFDTDGQFLLEWGYEGEHVGQFYYPHFISISGNRVAVSDQLNHRVQVFDCFGNYHYKLGEPGSEPGQFSCPFGVCIDGNGHIAVADHDNNRIQFFDENGDVKRILDKEANPLFNFQGVHGLVLTYDGGLLITDYKRSGKHRLFIFA
;
A
#
# COMPACT_ATOMS: atom_id res chain seq x y z
N MET A 1 -21.97 -17.64 15.10
CA MET A 1 -22.06 -18.84 14.23
C MET A 1 -20.96 -18.74 13.20
N SER A 2 -20.31 -19.84 12.84
CA SER A 2 -19.25 -19.88 11.83
C SER A 2 -19.83 -19.71 10.42
N SER A 3 -19.24 -18.84 9.61
CA SER A 3 -19.66 -18.61 8.21
C SER A 3 -19.00 -19.63 7.28
N GLU A 4 -19.71 -20.71 6.97
CA GLU A 4 -19.25 -21.73 6.03
C GLU A 4 -19.42 -21.24 4.58
N HIS A 5 -18.36 -20.62 4.04
CA HIS A 5 -18.29 -20.27 2.63
C HIS A 5 -17.89 -21.50 1.79
N GLY A 6 -18.60 -21.72 0.68
CA GLY A 6 -18.53 -22.96 -0.10
C GLY A 6 -17.20 -23.15 -0.84
N LEU A 7 -16.56 -24.30 -0.63
CA LEU A 7 -15.24 -24.62 -1.17
C LEU A 7 -15.27 -25.10 -2.63
N HIS A 8 -14.46 -24.48 -3.51
CA HIS A 8 -14.33 -24.84 -4.93
C HIS A 8 -12.92 -25.25 -5.38
N VAL A 9 -12.81 -25.81 -6.58
CA VAL A 9 -11.56 -26.04 -7.32
C VAL A 9 -11.30 -24.84 -8.23
N MET A 10 -10.16 -24.16 -8.09
CA MET A 10 -9.77 -23.06 -9.00
C MET A 10 -8.88 -23.59 -10.12
N LEU A 11 -9.15 -23.20 -11.37
CA LEU A 11 -8.26 -23.43 -12.51
C LEU A 11 -7.49 -22.14 -12.86
N SER A 12 -6.19 -22.09 -12.56
CA SER A 12 -5.30 -20.97 -12.92
C SER A 12 -4.51 -21.31 -14.18
N TYR A 13 -4.55 -20.47 -15.21
CA TYR A 13 -4.00 -20.79 -16.53
C TYR A 13 -3.57 -19.55 -17.34
N HIS A 14 -2.59 -19.73 -18.24
CA HIS A 14 -2.24 -18.69 -19.22
C HIS A 14 -3.20 -18.74 -20.42
N TRP A 15 -3.65 -17.58 -20.91
CA TRP A 15 -4.75 -17.44 -21.88
C TRP A 15 -4.58 -18.24 -23.19
N ASP A 16 -3.36 -18.48 -23.66
CA ASP A 16 -3.08 -19.38 -24.81
C ASP A 16 -3.71 -20.77 -24.64
N ASN A 17 -3.87 -21.25 -23.40
CA ASN A 17 -4.37 -22.58 -23.08
C ASN A 17 -5.90 -22.59 -22.83
N LYS A 18 -6.60 -21.47 -23.05
CA LYS A 18 -8.02 -21.30 -22.69
C LYS A 18 -8.94 -22.38 -23.25
N GLU A 19 -8.69 -22.83 -24.48
CA GLU A 19 -9.52 -23.87 -25.10
C GLU A 19 -9.41 -25.21 -24.35
N LEU A 20 -8.17 -25.64 -24.05
CA LEU A 20 -7.90 -26.88 -23.32
C LEU A 20 -8.42 -26.81 -21.88
N VAL A 21 -8.17 -25.71 -21.17
CA VAL A 21 -8.66 -25.56 -19.79
C VAL A 21 -10.18 -25.41 -19.74
N SER A 22 -10.82 -24.84 -20.77
CA SER A 22 -12.29 -24.84 -20.93
C SER A 22 -12.87 -26.25 -21.19
N LYS A 23 -12.17 -27.11 -21.96
CA LYS A 23 -12.52 -28.53 -22.09
C LYS A 23 -12.45 -29.23 -20.73
N ILE A 24 -11.36 -29.05 -19.98
CA ILE A 24 -11.18 -29.61 -18.62
C ILE A 24 -12.28 -29.10 -17.66
N TYR A 25 -12.56 -27.79 -17.64
CA TYR A 25 -13.61 -27.18 -16.83
C TYR A 25 -14.98 -27.85 -17.03
N LYS A 26 -15.37 -28.10 -18.28
CA LYS A 26 -16.64 -28.76 -18.63
C LYS A 26 -16.71 -30.19 -18.09
N VAL A 27 -15.63 -30.96 -18.22
CA VAL A 27 -15.56 -32.34 -17.71
C VAL A 27 -15.59 -32.36 -16.18
N LEU A 28 -14.80 -31.51 -15.50
CA LEU A 28 -14.83 -31.45 -14.03
C LEU A 28 -16.23 -31.08 -13.50
N ARG A 29 -16.93 -30.13 -14.15
CA ARG A 29 -18.31 -29.77 -13.83
C ARG A 29 -19.30 -30.91 -14.10
N SER A 30 -19.14 -31.69 -15.18
CA SER A 30 -19.99 -32.86 -15.46
C SER A 30 -19.77 -34.04 -14.50
N ARG A 31 -18.65 -34.05 -13.77
CA ARG A 31 -18.35 -34.99 -12.68
C ARG A 31 -18.69 -34.42 -11.28
N ASN A 32 -19.61 -33.44 -11.22
CA ASN A 32 -20.13 -32.79 -10.01
C ASN A 32 -19.10 -32.10 -9.10
N LEU A 33 -17.96 -31.64 -9.64
CA LEU A 33 -17.05 -30.77 -8.89
C LEU A 33 -17.48 -29.29 -8.99
N PRO A 34 -17.50 -28.53 -7.88
CA PRO A 34 -17.61 -27.08 -7.94
C PRO A 34 -16.29 -26.49 -8.46
N VAL A 35 -16.29 -25.97 -9.68
CA VAL A 35 -15.09 -25.41 -10.34
C VAL A 35 -15.25 -23.93 -10.63
N TRP A 36 -14.25 -23.13 -10.25
CA TRP A 36 -14.08 -21.73 -10.62
C TRP A 36 -13.00 -21.61 -11.71
N MET A 37 -13.24 -20.72 -12.68
CA MET A 37 -12.31 -20.38 -13.76
C MET A 37 -12.71 -18.99 -14.29
N ASP A 38 -11.76 -18.10 -14.58
CA ASP A 38 -12.09 -16.89 -15.34
C ASP A 38 -12.44 -17.28 -16.79
N ILE A 39 -13.73 -17.17 -17.12
CA ILE A 39 -14.27 -17.46 -18.46
C ILE A 39 -14.34 -16.18 -19.32
N HIS A 40 -14.37 -14.99 -18.69
CA HIS A 40 -14.67 -13.70 -19.31
C HIS A 40 -13.53 -12.66 -19.17
N GLY A 41 -12.29 -13.16 -19.16
CA GLY A 41 -11.01 -12.43 -19.24
C GLY A 41 -11.10 -10.90 -19.31
N GLY A 42 -11.18 -10.27 -18.15
CA GLY A 42 -10.90 -8.84 -17.98
C GLY A 42 -11.82 -7.82 -18.68
N ILE A 43 -13.11 -8.09 -18.87
CA ILE A 43 -14.06 -7.06 -19.37
C ILE A 43 -14.99 -6.57 -18.25
N GLY A 44 -14.70 -5.39 -17.69
CA GLY A 44 -15.65 -4.53 -16.98
C GLY A 44 -15.41 -4.26 -15.50
N PHE A 45 -14.75 -5.15 -14.75
CA PHE A 45 -14.55 -5.03 -13.31
C PHE A 45 -13.11 -5.27 -12.85
N ASN A 46 -12.82 -4.90 -11.61
CA ASN A 46 -11.47 -4.81 -11.06
C ASN A 46 -10.78 -6.19 -10.98
N LEU A 47 -9.66 -6.37 -11.69
CA LEU A 47 -8.98 -7.67 -11.83
C LEU A 47 -8.67 -8.34 -10.49
N PHE A 48 -8.25 -7.56 -9.49
CA PHE A 48 -7.93 -8.03 -8.15
C PHE A 48 -9.15 -8.60 -7.40
N GLN A 49 -10.36 -8.12 -7.70
CA GLN A 49 -11.58 -8.62 -7.08
C GLN A 49 -11.93 -10.02 -7.61
N SER A 50 -11.89 -10.21 -8.94
CA SER A 50 -12.04 -11.54 -9.56
C SER A 50 -11.01 -12.55 -9.05
N MET A 51 -9.75 -12.12 -8.88
CA MET A 51 -8.69 -12.97 -8.32
C MET A 51 -8.94 -13.32 -6.84
N ALA A 52 -9.47 -12.41 -6.03
CA ALA A 52 -9.87 -12.68 -4.66
C ALA A 52 -11.04 -13.68 -4.63
N ASP A 53 -12.13 -13.38 -5.33
CA ASP A 53 -13.32 -14.25 -5.45
C ASP A 53 -12.95 -15.69 -5.87
N GLY A 54 -11.94 -15.82 -6.76
CA GLY A 54 -11.42 -17.10 -7.25
C GLY A 54 -10.52 -17.87 -6.28
N VAL A 55 -9.71 -17.22 -5.44
CA VAL A 55 -8.79 -17.90 -4.51
C VAL A 55 -9.34 -18.02 -3.09
N GLU A 56 -10.08 -17.04 -2.58
CA GLU A 56 -10.47 -16.98 -1.17
C GLU A 56 -11.34 -18.16 -0.72
N ASN A 57 -12.12 -18.73 -1.64
CA ASN A 57 -12.98 -19.89 -1.42
C ASN A 57 -12.45 -21.18 -2.08
N ALA A 58 -11.20 -21.20 -2.55
CA ALA A 58 -10.60 -22.38 -3.17
C ALA A 58 -10.13 -23.41 -2.11
N ALA A 59 -10.60 -24.65 -2.23
CA ALA A 59 -9.99 -25.79 -1.53
C ALA A 59 -8.65 -26.19 -2.15
N VAL A 60 -8.51 -26.00 -3.47
CA VAL A 60 -7.32 -26.35 -4.23
C VAL A 60 -7.22 -25.51 -5.51
N VAL A 61 -6.00 -25.10 -5.86
CA VAL A 61 -5.67 -24.42 -7.13
C VAL A 61 -4.93 -25.38 -8.05
N CYS A 62 -5.50 -25.66 -9.22
CA CYS A 62 -4.83 -26.40 -10.29
C CYS A 62 -4.15 -25.38 -11.21
N CYS A 63 -2.81 -25.33 -11.19
CA CYS A 63 -2.04 -24.39 -12.01
C CYS A 63 -1.52 -25.05 -13.29
N PHE A 64 -1.94 -24.52 -14.45
CA PHE A 64 -1.65 -25.06 -15.77
C PHE A 64 -0.32 -24.49 -16.31
N MET A 65 0.78 -25.13 -15.88
CA MET A 65 2.16 -24.69 -16.04
C MET A 65 2.69 -24.81 -17.48
N THR A 66 3.20 -23.67 -17.96
CA THR A 66 3.92 -23.49 -19.24
C THR A 66 4.98 -22.39 -19.06
N PRO A 67 5.96 -22.23 -19.98
CA PRO A 67 6.89 -21.09 -19.94
C PRO A 67 6.17 -19.73 -19.91
N LYS A 68 5.04 -19.61 -20.61
CA LYS A 68 4.22 -18.38 -20.60
C LYS A 68 3.47 -18.17 -19.28
N TYR A 69 3.04 -19.24 -18.60
CA TYR A 69 2.46 -19.16 -17.26
C TYR A 69 3.49 -18.62 -16.26
N GLN A 70 4.73 -19.14 -16.27
CA GLN A 70 5.80 -18.66 -15.37
C GLN A 70 6.19 -17.20 -15.63
N ASN A 71 6.09 -16.74 -16.88
CA ASN A 71 6.37 -15.35 -17.25
C ASN A 71 5.15 -14.41 -17.15
N SER A 72 4.00 -14.90 -16.66
CA SER A 72 2.77 -14.10 -16.54
C SER A 72 2.57 -13.58 -15.12
N ARG A 73 2.68 -12.26 -14.97
CA ARG A 73 2.46 -11.55 -13.69
C ARG A 73 1.08 -11.80 -13.07
N ASN A 74 0.08 -12.18 -13.86
CA ASN A 74 -1.25 -12.52 -13.32
C ASN A 74 -1.24 -13.93 -12.71
N CYS A 75 -0.70 -14.91 -13.45
CA CYS A 75 -0.53 -16.29 -12.98
C CYS A 75 0.40 -16.37 -11.75
N GLU A 76 1.46 -15.55 -11.73
CA GLU A 76 2.37 -15.36 -10.60
C GLU A 76 1.62 -14.84 -9.36
N LYS A 77 0.84 -13.77 -9.50
CA LYS A 77 0.04 -13.22 -8.39
C LYS A 77 -1.05 -14.18 -7.90
N GLU A 78 -1.75 -14.88 -8.80
CA GLU A 78 -2.76 -15.89 -8.43
C GLU A 78 -2.15 -17.00 -7.56
N LEU A 79 -1.01 -17.57 -7.99
CA LEU A 79 -0.42 -18.72 -7.31
C LEU A 79 0.32 -18.32 -6.02
N LEU A 80 0.98 -17.16 -5.99
CA LEU A 80 1.55 -16.60 -4.75
C LEU A 80 0.47 -16.24 -3.73
N TYR A 81 -0.70 -15.74 -4.16
CA TYR A 81 -1.81 -15.46 -3.25
C TYR A 81 -2.40 -16.75 -2.67
N ALA A 82 -2.51 -17.81 -3.48
CA ALA A 82 -2.92 -19.14 -3.03
C ALA A 82 -1.92 -19.76 -2.02
N GLU A 83 -0.62 -19.67 -2.32
CA GLU A 83 0.47 -20.15 -1.44
C GLU A 83 0.50 -19.39 -0.11
N ARG A 84 0.41 -18.05 -0.14
CA ARG A 84 0.31 -17.20 1.05
C ARG A 84 -0.94 -17.47 1.90
N ARG A 85 -2.06 -17.89 1.27
CA ARG A 85 -3.29 -18.37 1.93
C ARG A 85 -3.20 -19.83 2.42
N ARG A 86 -2.12 -20.56 2.10
CA ARG A 86 -1.98 -22.02 2.31
C ARG A 86 -3.08 -22.86 1.66
N VAL A 87 -3.66 -22.37 0.57
CA VAL A 87 -4.52 -23.18 -0.30
C VAL A 87 -3.65 -24.25 -0.96
N SER A 88 -4.15 -25.48 -1.05
CA SER A 88 -3.38 -26.56 -1.67
C SER A 88 -3.20 -26.34 -3.18
N ILE A 89 -2.04 -26.70 -3.72
CA ILE A 89 -1.70 -26.48 -5.13
C ILE A 89 -1.48 -27.83 -5.83
N ILE A 90 -2.05 -27.99 -7.02
CA ILE A 90 -1.82 -29.15 -7.90
C ILE A 90 -1.15 -28.66 -9.20
N PRO A 91 0.17 -28.84 -9.36
CA PRO A 91 0.88 -28.50 -10.59
C PRO A 91 0.47 -29.40 -11.76
N CYS A 92 -0.10 -28.78 -12.79
CA CYS A 92 -0.54 -29.44 -14.02
C CYS A 92 0.40 -29.02 -15.16
N ARG A 93 1.22 -29.95 -15.67
CA ARG A 93 2.31 -29.63 -16.62
C ARG A 93 1.90 -29.88 -18.07
N LEU A 94 2.01 -28.86 -18.93
CA LEU A 94 1.58 -28.95 -20.35
C LEU A 94 2.74 -28.93 -21.35
N THR A 95 3.90 -28.37 -21.00
CA THR A 95 5.02 -28.22 -21.94
C THR A 95 6.04 -29.35 -21.81
N ARG A 96 6.38 -29.98 -22.94
CA ARG A 96 7.51 -30.94 -23.07
C ARG A 96 8.84 -30.21 -22.91
N ASP A 97 9.86 -30.92 -22.44
CA ASP A 97 11.27 -30.47 -22.41
C ASP A 97 11.54 -29.13 -21.71
N TRP A 98 10.61 -28.71 -20.86
CA TRP A 98 10.68 -27.54 -20.00
C TRP A 98 10.26 -27.92 -18.58
N GLU A 99 10.99 -27.42 -17.58
CA GLU A 99 10.67 -27.53 -16.15
C GLU A 99 10.40 -26.13 -15.58
N PRO A 100 9.47 -25.98 -14.61
CA PRO A 100 9.29 -24.75 -13.88
C PRO A 100 10.55 -24.38 -13.09
N SER A 101 10.86 -23.09 -13.07
CA SER A 101 12.00 -22.51 -12.35
C SER A 101 11.58 -21.22 -11.63
N THR A 102 12.55 -20.50 -11.04
CA THR A 102 12.33 -19.29 -10.24
C THR A 102 11.19 -19.46 -9.23
N TRP A 103 10.21 -18.55 -9.19
CA TRP A 103 9.09 -18.59 -8.24
C TRP A 103 8.22 -19.85 -8.41
N LEU A 104 7.94 -20.26 -9.64
CA LEU A 104 7.07 -21.40 -9.92
C LEU A 104 7.74 -22.72 -9.53
N GLY A 105 9.04 -22.83 -9.77
CA GLY A 105 9.85 -23.97 -9.32
C GLY A 105 9.90 -24.09 -7.80
N LEU A 106 10.00 -22.96 -7.07
CA LEU A 106 9.96 -22.95 -5.61
C LEU A 106 8.61 -23.40 -5.04
N ILE A 107 7.49 -22.88 -5.57
CA ILE A 107 6.13 -23.24 -5.11
C ILE A 107 5.80 -24.71 -5.41
N THR A 108 6.30 -25.25 -6.53
CA THR A 108 5.91 -26.59 -7.00
C THR A 108 6.92 -27.71 -6.66
N ALA A 109 8.04 -27.36 -6.02
CA ALA A 109 8.99 -28.31 -5.48
C ALA A 109 8.35 -29.24 -4.43
N GLY A 110 8.57 -30.54 -4.55
CA GLY A 110 8.03 -31.54 -3.61
C GLY A 110 6.53 -31.85 -3.73
N LEU A 111 5.78 -31.13 -4.58
CA LEU A 111 4.38 -31.46 -4.87
C LEU A 111 4.25 -32.65 -5.84
N VAL A 112 3.07 -33.28 -5.87
CA VAL A 112 2.73 -34.31 -6.87
C VAL A 112 2.16 -33.66 -8.12
N TRP A 113 2.73 -33.98 -9.29
CA TRP A 113 2.42 -33.30 -10.57
C TRP A 113 1.47 -34.13 -11.44
N VAL A 114 0.56 -33.46 -12.16
CA VAL A 114 -0.34 -34.07 -13.15
C VAL A 114 0.14 -33.74 -14.56
N ASP A 115 0.34 -34.77 -15.39
CA ASP A 115 1.00 -34.63 -16.69
C ASP A 115 0.03 -34.53 -17.88
N PHE A 116 -0.02 -33.34 -18.48
CA PHE A 116 -0.80 -33.01 -19.68
C PHE A 116 0.05 -32.81 -20.94
N ARG A 117 1.38 -33.06 -20.91
CA ARG A 117 2.33 -32.85 -22.03
C ARG A 117 2.04 -33.61 -23.32
N GLU A 118 1.08 -34.52 -23.28
CA GLU A 118 0.69 -35.42 -24.36
C GLU A 118 -0.83 -35.60 -24.41
N ALA A 119 -1.59 -34.57 -23.99
CA ALA A 119 -3.04 -34.59 -24.05
C ALA A 119 -3.53 -34.64 -25.50
N THR A 120 -4.15 -35.76 -25.88
CA THR A 120 -4.83 -35.96 -27.17
C THR A 120 -6.30 -36.28 -26.91
N GLU A 121 -7.16 -36.13 -27.91
CA GLU A 121 -8.61 -36.38 -27.74
C GLU A 121 -8.92 -37.82 -27.30
N MET A 122 -8.04 -38.78 -27.60
CA MET A 122 -8.16 -40.18 -27.17
C MET A 122 -7.66 -40.45 -25.73
N ASN A 123 -6.95 -39.51 -25.08
CA ASN A 123 -6.36 -39.73 -23.74
C ASN A 123 -6.63 -38.61 -22.73
N ILE A 124 -7.25 -37.50 -23.15
CA ILE A 124 -7.49 -36.33 -22.30
C ILE A 124 -8.35 -36.66 -21.08
N ASP A 125 -9.41 -37.47 -21.24
CA ASP A 125 -10.29 -37.86 -20.13
C ASP A 125 -9.53 -38.68 -19.07
N LEU A 126 -8.64 -39.58 -19.48
CA LEU A 126 -7.78 -40.35 -18.55
C LEU A 126 -6.81 -39.44 -17.77
N LYS A 127 -6.39 -38.31 -18.36
CA LYS A 127 -5.58 -37.28 -17.68
C LYS A 127 -6.43 -36.41 -16.75
N ILE A 128 -7.68 -36.13 -17.11
CA ILE A 128 -8.65 -35.43 -16.25
C ILE A 128 -9.07 -36.31 -15.07
N ASP A 129 -9.28 -37.61 -15.24
CA ASP A 129 -9.58 -38.54 -14.15
C ASP A 129 -8.42 -38.62 -13.13
N ARG A 130 -7.17 -38.64 -13.61
CA ARG A 130 -5.99 -38.49 -12.73
C ARG A 130 -5.98 -37.14 -11.98
N LEU A 131 -6.39 -36.05 -12.62
CA LEU A 131 -6.52 -34.73 -11.97
C LEU A 131 -7.62 -34.75 -10.89
N ILE A 132 -8.78 -35.36 -11.18
CA ILE A 132 -9.89 -35.54 -10.23
C ILE A 132 -9.42 -36.34 -9.01
N ASP A 133 -8.65 -37.41 -9.19
CA ASP A 133 -8.16 -38.21 -8.07
C ASP A 133 -7.09 -37.47 -7.25
N GLN A 134 -6.20 -36.68 -7.86
CA GLN A 134 -5.31 -35.78 -7.09
C GLN A 134 -6.11 -34.71 -6.31
N ILE A 135 -7.12 -34.09 -6.92
CA ILE A 135 -8.05 -33.17 -6.23
C ILE A 135 -8.68 -33.85 -5.01
N ARG A 136 -9.17 -35.09 -5.15
CA ARG A 136 -9.79 -35.87 -4.06
C ARG A 136 -8.79 -36.24 -2.96
N ILE A 137 -7.55 -36.60 -3.30
CA ILE A 137 -6.50 -36.90 -2.33
C ILE A 137 -6.12 -35.65 -1.54
N VAL A 138 -5.88 -34.53 -2.23
CA VAL A 138 -5.45 -33.26 -1.63
C VAL A 138 -6.53 -32.62 -0.75
N THR A 139 -7.80 -32.69 -1.16
CA THR A 139 -8.92 -32.07 -0.42
C THR A 139 -9.63 -33.01 0.55
N GLY A 140 -9.41 -34.32 0.44
CA GLY A 140 -9.95 -35.34 1.32
C GLY A 140 -11.49 -35.35 1.37
N LYS A 141 -12.06 -35.39 2.59
CA LYS A 141 -13.52 -35.31 2.79
C LYS A 141 -14.10 -33.90 2.63
N LYS A 142 -13.31 -32.82 2.54
CA LYS A 142 -13.83 -31.44 2.55
C LYS A 142 -14.80 -31.16 1.39
N LEU A 143 -14.56 -31.78 0.24
CA LEU A 143 -15.41 -31.66 -0.95
C LEU A 143 -16.63 -32.62 -0.97
N LYS A 144 -16.84 -33.45 0.06
CA LYS A 144 -17.96 -34.43 0.10
C LYS A 144 -19.25 -33.92 0.77
N CYS A 145 -19.18 -32.94 1.68
CA CYS A 145 -20.37 -32.52 2.46
C CYS A 145 -21.49 -31.94 1.58
N PHE A 146 -21.13 -31.20 0.53
CA PHE A 146 -22.06 -30.45 -0.34
C PHE A 146 -23.03 -31.31 -1.19
N LEU A 147 -22.88 -32.64 -1.20
CA LEU A 147 -23.75 -33.56 -1.94
C LEU A 147 -24.72 -34.36 -1.06
N GLN A 148 -24.66 -34.23 0.28
CA GLN A 148 -25.62 -34.86 1.18
C GLN A 148 -26.69 -33.88 1.72
N GLU A 149 -26.38 -32.59 1.78
CA GLU A 149 -27.36 -31.57 2.22
C GLU A 149 -28.35 -31.19 1.11
N THR A 150 -27.97 -31.39 -0.14
CA THR A 150 -28.84 -31.22 -1.32
C THR A 150 -29.79 -32.39 -1.57
N SER A 151 -29.75 -33.46 -0.76
CA SER A 151 -30.63 -34.63 -0.88
C SER A 151 -31.80 -34.66 0.13
N ASN A 152 -31.76 -33.86 1.20
CA ASN A 152 -32.72 -33.95 2.33
C ASN A 152 -33.85 -32.90 2.31
N THR A 153 -34.05 -32.18 1.20
CA THR A 153 -35.08 -31.11 1.08
C THR A 153 -36.02 -31.26 -0.11
N LEU A 154 -36.01 -32.41 -0.80
CA LEU A 154 -36.86 -32.67 -1.98
C LEU A 154 -37.68 -33.98 -1.92
N GLU A 155 -38.04 -34.43 -0.72
CA GLU A 155 -39.21 -35.31 -0.52
C GLU A 155 -40.36 -34.53 0.15
N ASN A 156 -41.13 -33.76 -0.64
CA ASN A 156 -42.57 -33.47 -0.49
C ASN A 156 -43.08 -32.30 -1.38
N SER A 157 -42.99 -32.41 -2.71
CA SER A 157 -44.08 -31.95 -3.61
C SER A 157 -43.85 -32.44 -5.04
N SER A 158 -44.87 -33.10 -5.61
CA SER A 158 -44.84 -33.70 -6.94
C SER A 158 -45.16 -32.71 -8.06
N GLY A 159 -44.49 -32.82 -9.22
CA GLY A 159 -45.11 -32.48 -10.51
C GLY A 159 -44.26 -31.72 -11.54
N ASN A 160 -43.80 -32.43 -12.58
CA ASN A 160 -43.60 -32.00 -13.97
C ASN A 160 -42.83 -30.69 -14.31
N ALA A 161 -41.68 -30.87 -14.99
CA ALA A 161 -41.40 -30.50 -16.40
C ALA A 161 -41.94 -29.18 -17.02
N LEU A 162 -41.26 -28.49 -17.96
CA LEU A 162 -39.89 -28.54 -18.53
C LEU A 162 -39.72 -27.35 -19.52
N TYR A 163 -38.50 -26.80 -19.72
CA TYR A 163 -38.10 -25.86 -20.81
C TYR A 163 -38.88 -24.50 -20.85
N ASN A 164 -38.55 -23.44 -21.61
CA ASN A 164 -37.44 -23.03 -22.52
C ASN A 164 -37.33 -21.47 -22.44
N LEU A 165 -36.49 -20.67 -23.11
CA LEU A 165 -35.43 -20.75 -24.16
C LEU A 165 -34.41 -19.60 -23.85
N TYR A 166 -33.25 -19.42 -24.50
CA TYR A 166 -32.99 -18.50 -25.64
C TYR A 166 -31.46 -18.22 -25.75
N PRO A 167 -30.90 -17.80 -26.90
CA PRO A 167 -31.20 -18.13 -28.30
C PRO A 167 -30.06 -18.91 -29.00
N MET A 168 -30.25 -19.29 -30.27
CA MET A 168 -29.29 -20.03 -31.11
C MET A 168 -28.22 -19.14 -31.78
N LEU A 169 -27.08 -19.77 -32.12
CA LEU A 169 -26.11 -19.30 -33.13
C LEU A 169 -26.59 -19.64 -34.56
N PRO A 170 -26.29 -18.81 -35.58
CA PRO A 170 -26.24 -19.26 -36.97
C PRO A 170 -24.95 -20.04 -37.25
N GLN A 171 -25.04 -21.13 -38.01
CA GLN A 171 -23.88 -21.86 -38.53
C GLN A 171 -23.35 -21.23 -39.82
N MET A 172 -22.07 -21.43 -40.12
CA MET A 172 -21.59 -21.53 -41.50
C MET A 172 -20.67 -22.74 -41.67
N THR A 173 -20.63 -23.26 -42.89
CA THR A 173 -20.23 -24.63 -43.22
C THR A 173 -18.74 -24.81 -43.47
N GLU A 174 -18.28 -26.06 -43.32
CA GLU A 174 -16.98 -26.54 -43.79
C GLU A 174 -16.72 -26.22 -45.27
N LYS A 175 -15.43 -26.18 -45.65
CA LYS A 175 -14.99 -26.75 -46.92
C LYS A 175 -13.56 -27.27 -46.85
N SER A 176 -13.35 -28.47 -47.39
CA SER A 176 -12.11 -29.24 -47.40
C SER A 176 -11.05 -28.69 -48.36
N GLY A 177 -9.77 -28.87 -48.04
CA GLY A 177 -8.65 -28.61 -48.96
C GLY A 177 -7.36 -29.31 -48.55
N HIS A 178 -7.15 -30.55 -49.01
CA HIS A 178 -5.84 -31.21 -48.90
C HIS A 178 -4.88 -30.71 -49.99
N THR A 179 -3.62 -30.44 -49.63
CA THR A 179 -2.46 -30.87 -50.43
C THR A 179 -1.22 -31.01 -49.55
N THR A 180 -0.51 -32.12 -49.70
CA THR A 180 0.81 -32.38 -49.09
C THR A 180 1.92 -31.92 -50.02
N SER A 181 3.00 -31.36 -49.48
CA SER A 181 4.32 -31.33 -50.13
C SER A 181 5.45 -31.35 -49.11
N THR A 182 6.30 -32.36 -49.18
CA THR A 182 7.49 -32.54 -48.35
C THR A 182 8.73 -32.09 -49.13
N LEU A 183 9.64 -31.34 -48.51
CA LEU A 183 11.01 -31.15 -49.03
C LEU A 183 12.04 -31.13 -47.89
N ILE A 184 13.29 -31.41 -48.23
CA ILE A 184 14.25 -32.11 -47.37
C ILE A 184 15.65 -31.47 -47.44
N VAL A 185 16.30 -31.28 -46.27
CA VAL A 185 17.76 -31.05 -46.07
C VAL A 185 18.29 -29.71 -46.64
N SER A 186 18.94 -28.86 -45.82
CA SER A 186 20.35 -29.08 -45.50
C SER A 186 20.86 -28.28 -44.28
N ARG A 187 21.88 -28.84 -43.61
CA ARG A 187 22.78 -28.11 -42.70
C ARG A 187 23.92 -27.50 -43.52
N GLN A 188 24.37 -26.30 -43.15
CA GLN A 188 25.80 -25.98 -43.18
C GLN A 188 26.20 -25.19 -41.93
N HIS A 189 27.34 -25.55 -41.33
CA HIS A 189 28.06 -24.69 -40.41
C HIS A 189 28.97 -23.77 -41.21
N GLN A 190 29.11 -22.51 -40.80
CA GLN A 190 30.34 -21.76 -41.00
C GLN A 190 30.73 -21.03 -39.71
N THR A 191 31.95 -21.30 -39.26
CA THR A 191 32.63 -20.61 -38.16
C THR A 191 33.59 -19.58 -38.75
N ILE A 192 33.47 -18.30 -38.34
CA ILE A 192 34.47 -17.26 -38.62
C ILE A 192 34.86 -16.58 -37.31
N SER A 193 36.08 -16.03 -37.27
CA SER A 193 36.91 -15.81 -36.09
C SER A 193 36.67 -14.54 -35.28
N ASN A 194 37.16 -14.56 -34.03
CA ASN A 194 37.24 -13.43 -33.11
C ASN A 194 37.90 -12.17 -33.72
N VAL A 195 37.37 -11.00 -33.35
CA VAL A 195 38.15 -9.76 -33.15
C VAL A 195 37.76 -9.21 -31.77
N ASN A 196 38.71 -8.66 -31.02
CA ASN A 196 38.59 -8.47 -29.57
C ASN A 196 38.78 -7.00 -29.16
N THR A 197 37.68 -6.27 -28.94
CA THR A 197 37.67 -4.89 -28.46
C THR A 197 36.54 -4.65 -27.44
N LYS A 198 36.89 -4.54 -26.16
CA LYS A 198 35.96 -4.06 -25.11
C LYS A 198 36.07 -2.55 -24.97
N PRO A 199 34.97 -1.78 -25.04
CA PRO A 199 34.94 -0.41 -24.55
C PRO A 199 35.05 -0.42 -23.01
N THR A 200 35.92 0.43 -22.45
CA THR A 200 35.91 0.72 -21.01
C THR A 200 34.82 1.74 -20.68
N PRO A 201 34.03 1.55 -19.62
CA PRO A 201 33.06 2.56 -19.18
C PRO A 201 33.79 3.83 -18.68
N PRO A 202 33.15 5.01 -18.73
CA PRO A 202 33.70 6.25 -18.18
C PRO A 202 33.86 6.17 -16.65
N PRO A 203 34.73 7.02 -16.06
CA PRO A 203 34.98 7.00 -14.62
C PRO A 203 33.72 7.39 -13.82
N VAL A 204 33.37 6.56 -12.85
CA VAL A 204 32.30 6.84 -11.89
C VAL A 204 32.73 8.01 -10.99
N PRO A 205 31.89 9.04 -10.76
CA PRO A 205 32.23 10.11 -9.83
C PRO A 205 32.46 9.57 -8.41
N PRO A 206 33.34 10.19 -7.61
CA PRO A 206 33.69 9.67 -6.29
C PRO A 206 32.44 9.60 -5.40
N ARG A 207 32.17 8.40 -4.86
CA ARG A 207 31.06 8.20 -3.92
C ARG A 207 31.19 9.18 -2.76
N PRO A 208 30.12 9.90 -2.36
CA PRO A 208 30.18 10.73 -1.17
C PRO A 208 30.52 9.85 0.03
N ASN A 209 31.41 10.35 0.90
CA ASN A 209 31.96 9.56 2.00
C ASN A 209 30.84 9.17 2.98
N LYS A 210 30.51 7.87 3.03
CA LYS A 210 29.39 7.35 3.83
C LYS A 210 29.48 7.73 5.32
N ASN A 211 30.69 7.97 5.86
CA ASN A 211 30.85 8.41 7.25
C ASN A 211 30.49 9.90 7.45
N LEU A 212 30.83 10.78 6.51
CA LEU A 212 30.63 12.22 6.63
C LEU A 212 29.14 12.62 6.50
N ILE A 213 28.38 11.88 5.69
CA ILE A 213 26.91 11.99 5.65
C ILE A 213 26.31 11.43 6.94
N ARG A 214 26.82 10.30 7.45
CA ARG A 214 26.36 9.72 8.71
C ARG A 214 26.50 10.72 9.85
N GLU A 215 27.65 11.34 10.03
CA GLU A 215 27.91 12.31 11.11
C GLU A 215 26.99 13.53 11.05
N ARG A 216 26.69 14.08 9.86
CA ARG A 216 25.80 15.26 9.73
C ARG A 216 24.31 14.95 9.84
N LEU A 217 23.83 13.80 9.35
CA LEU A 217 22.40 13.45 9.41
C LEU A 217 22.02 12.73 10.71
N VAL A 218 22.99 12.10 11.39
CA VAL A 218 22.86 11.68 12.79
C VAL A 218 22.36 12.82 13.68
N ASP A 219 22.83 14.05 13.47
CA ASP A 219 22.44 15.16 14.35
C ASP A 219 20.98 15.58 14.18
N LEU A 220 20.39 15.57 12.97
CA LEU A 220 18.96 15.91 12.83
C LEU A 220 18.04 14.85 13.44
N ALA A 221 18.38 13.56 13.34
CA ALA A 221 17.58 12.48 13.93
C ALA A 221 17.85 12.27 15.44
N LEU A 222 19.00 12.71 15.97
CA LEU A 222 19.41 12.46 17.36
C LEU A 222 19.60 13.74 18.19
N ILE A 223 19.33 14.94 17.69
CA ILE A 223 19.28 16.16 18.53
C ILE A 223 18.20 16.06 19.63
N ASP A 224 17.11 15.34 19.38
CA ASP A 224 16.04 15.11 20.36
C ASP A 224 16.42 14.11 21.49
N ASP A 225 17.37 13.19 21.25
CA ASP A 225 17.71 12.09 22.17
C ASP A 225 19.17 12.11 22.71
N LYS A 226 20.15 12.69 21.99
CA LYS A 226 21.58 12.73 22.42
C LYS A 226 21.83 13.45 23.77
N LYS A 227 20.89 14.26 24.25
CA LYS A 227 21.01 14.98 25.53
C LYS A 227 21.01 14.06 26.76
N GLU A 228 20.52 12.83 26.65
CA GLU A 228 20.37 11.93 27.80
C GLU A 228 21.69 11.26 28.25
N ASN A 229 22.68 11.11 27.36
CA ASN A 229 23.86 10.25 27.59
C ASN A 229 25.18 10.98 27.97
N ASN A 230 25.16 12.30 28.20
CA ASN A 230 26.38 13.09 28.47
C ASN A 230 26.27 14.07 29.66
N LEU A 231 25.68 13.59 30.76
CA LEU A 231 25.87 14.18 32.09
C LEU A 231 26.66 13.20 32.97
N PRO A 232 27.72 13.63 33.67
CA PRO A 232 28.54 12.73 34.47
C PRO A 232 27.76 12.21 35.69
N LEU A 233 27.92 10.93 36.02
CA LEU A 233 27.36 10.34 37.24
C LEU A 233 27.93 11.08 38.46
N ASN A 234 27.07 11.86 39.14
CA ASN A 234 27.37 12.41 40.45
C ASN A 234 26.14 12.27 41.35
N SER A 235 26.36 11.98 42.64
CA SER A 235 25.42 11.21 43.45
C SER A 235 24.26 12.02 44.04
N ARG A 236 23.19 12.21 43.25
CA ARG A 236 21.82 12.35 43.76
C ARG A 236 20.91 11.36 43.04
N LYS A 237 19.93 10.81 43.76
CA LYS A 237 18.85 10.05 43.13
C LYS A 237 18.11 11.00 42.17
N PRO A 238 17.64 10.53 41.00
CA PRO A 238 16.55 11.23 40.33
C PRO A 238 15.34 11.13 41.28
N ASP A 239 14.83 12.28 41.72
CA ASP A 239 13.55 12.30 42.41
C ASP A 239 12.48 11.81 41.42
N ILE A 240 11.61 10.94 41.90
CA ILE A 240 10.47 10.48 41.10
C ILE A 240 9.55 11.68 40.98
N CYS A 241 9.51 12.29 39.80
CA CYS A 241 8.47 13.26 39.47
C CYS A 241 7.13 12.52 39.45
N GLU A 242 6.46 12.51 40.59
CA GLU A 242 5.05 12.18 40.70
C GLU A 242 4.29 13.03 39.68
N ILE A 243 3.35 12.39 38.96
CA ILE A 243 2.47 13.10 38.03
C ILE A 243 1.71 14.13 38.87
N PRO A 244 1.82 15.44 38.58
CA PRO A 244 1.12 16.44 39.38
C PRO A 244 -0.37 16.14 39.42
N ASP A 245 -0.92 16.05 40.63
CA ASP A 245 -2.34 15.81 40.85
C ASP A 245 -3.19 16.86 40.11
N GLN A 246 -4.42 16.48 39.76
CA GLN A 246 -5.25 17.14 38.74
C GLN A 246 -5.47 18.66 38.97
N HIS A 247 -4.54 19.48 38.50
CA HIS A 247 -4.82 20.88 38.22
C HIS A 247 -5.76 20.96 37.03
N GLN A 248 -6.94 21.54 37.27
CA GLN A 248 -8.03 21.65 36.30
C GLN A 248 -7.55 22.40 35.05
N ALA A 249 -7.46 21.68 33.93
CA ALA A 249 -7.43 22.31 32.61
C ALA A 249 -8.83 22.88 32.33
N ASP A 250 -8.90 24.15 31.91
CA ASP A 250 -10.18 24.79 31.60
C ASP A 250 -10.95 24.00 30.54
N THR A 251 -12.12 23.47 30.93
CA THR A 251 -12.92 22.58 30.08
C THR A 251 -13.76 23.36 29.07
N SER A 252 -13.11 24.12 28.19
CA SER A 252 -13.74 24.64 26.97
C SER A 252 -13.99 23.48 26.00
N SER A 253 -15.19 22.92 26.06
CA SER A 253 -15.68 21.97 25.05
C SER A 253 -15.51 22.55 23.65
N ILE A 254 -15.07 21.72 22.70
CA ILE A 254 -14.93 22.14 21.29
C ILE A 254 -16.29 22.66 20.81
N PRO A 255 -16.38 23.90 20.28
CA PRO A 255 -17.66 24.46 19.85
C PRO A 255 -18.15 23.78 18.57
N ASP A 256 -19.48 23.66 18.42
CA ASP A 256 -20.12 23.17 17.20
C ASP A 256 -19.72 24.02 15.99
N ILE A 257 -18.90 23.45 15.11
CA ILE A 257 -18.46 24.07 13.85
C ILE A 257 -19.05 23.26 12.69
N LEU A 258 -19.79 23.94 11.81
CA LEU A 258 -20.40 23.33 10.64
C LEU A 258 -19.34 22.67 9.73
N PRO A 259 -19.63 21.50 9.14
CA PRO A 259 -18.68 20.80 8.26
C PRO A 259 -18.39 21.62 6.99
N LEU A 260 -17.11 21.64 6.61
CA LEU A 260 -16.65 22.25 5.37
C LEU A 260 -17.24 21.50 4.17
N SER A 261 -17.76 22.24 3.20
CA SER A 261 -18.25 21.67 1.95
C SER A 261 -17.09 21.24 1.05
N PRO A 262 -17.09 20.02 0.47
CA PRO A 262 -16.12 19.61 -0.54
C PRO A 262 -16.12 20.58 -1.74
N SER A 263 -14.95 20.79 -2.35
CA SER A 263 -14.83 21.68 -3.51
C SER A 263 -15.62 21.16 -4.71
N LYS A 264 -16.59 21.96 -5.18
CA LYS A 264 -17.39 21.65 -6.37
C LYS A 264 -16.57 21.97 -7.62
N THR A 265 -16.19 20.95 -8.38
CA THR A 265 -15.64 21.17 -9.72
C THR A 265 -16.74 21.59 -10.70
N ASN A 266 -16.40 22.44 -11.68
CA ASN A 266 -17.35 23.02 -12.65
C ASN A 266 -18.09 21.99 -13.55
N ASN A 267 -17.70 20.71 -13.52
CA ASN A 267 -18.16 19.68 -14.46
C ASN A 267 -19.08 18.60 -13.83
N GLY A 268 -19.56 18.78 -12.59
CA GLY A 268 -20.67 18.01 -12.00
C GLY A 268 -20.45 16.51 -11.72
N LYS A 269 -19.34 15.91 -12.19
CA LYS A 269 -18.99 14.52 -11.89
C LYS A 269 -18.49 14.38 -10.46
N LYS A 270 -19.10 13.51 -9.66
CA LYS A 270 -18.53 13.02 -8.41
C LYS A 270 -17.19 12.35 -8.71
N ARG A 271 -16.10 12.85 -8.13
CA ARG A 271 -14.80 12.15 -8.03
C ARG A 271 -14.72 11.49 -6.66
N ASN A 272 -13.98 10.39 -6.57
CA ASN A 272 -13.74 9.70 -5.31
C ASN A 272 -12.48 10.30 -4.65
N GLY A 273 -12.66 11.09 -3.60
CA GLY A 273 -11.56 11.68 -2.82
C GLY A 273 -11.33 13.18 -3.06
N ILE A 274 -10.55 13.78 -2.15
CA ILE A 274 -10.10 15.18 -2.21
C ILE A 274 -9.12 15.35 -3.36
N VAL A 275 -9.19 16.45 -4.11
CA VAL A 275 -8.34 16.74 -5.26
C VAL A 275 -7.56 18.04 -5.04
N ILE A 276 -6.28 18.08 -5.43
CA ILE A 276 -5.44 19.28 -5.31
C ILE A 276 -5.99 20.39 -6.22
N ASP A 277 -6.40 21.50 -5.62
CA ASP A 277 -6.81 22.73 -6.31
C ASP A 277 -5.59 23.65 -6.46
N TYR A 278 -4.89 23.52 -7.58
CA TYR A 278 -3.75 24.36 -7.91
C TYR A 278 -4.07 25.87 -7.97
N SER A 279 -5.34 26.30 -8.00
CA SER A 279 -5.70 27.72 -7.93
C SER A 279 -5.32 28.34 -6.58
N LYS A 280 -5.39 27.57 -5.49
CA LYS A 280 -5.08 27.97 -4.10
C LYS A 280 -3.67 28.55 -3.97
N PHE A 281 -2.70 27.96 -4.66
CA PHE A 281 -1.28 28.34 -4.59
C PHE A 281 -0.92 29.63 -5.36
N HIS A 282 -1.90 30.33 -5.93
CA HIS A 282 -1.71 31.68 -6.49
C HIS A 282 -2.11 32.79 -5.50
N ARG A 283 -2.65 32.42 -4.33
CA ARG A 283 -2.97 33.34 -3.23
C ARG A 283 -1.85 33.35 -2.19
N SER A 284 -1.74 34.45 -1.45
CA SER A 284 -0.91 34.48 -0.23
C SER A 284 -1.44 33.47 0.78
N PRO A 285 -0.59 32.60 1.36
CA PRO A 285 -1.01 31.67 2.39
C PRO A 285 -1.27 32.41 3.69
N ARG A 286 -2.18 31.90 4.52
CA ARG A 286 -2.26 32.31 5.92
C ARG A 286 -1.11 31.62 6.66
N ILE A 287 -0.29 32.38 7.35
CA ILE A 287 0.80 31.86 8.21
C ILE A 287 0.34 31.99 9.67
N ILE A 288 0.70 31.01 10.51
CA ILE A 288 0.47 31.01 11.96
C ILE A 288 1.74 30.51 12.65
N GLY A 289 2.09 31.12 13.79
CA GLY A 289 3.20 30.71 14.65
C GLY A 289 4.47 31.53 14.45
N ASP A 290 4.43 32.60 13.65
CA ASP A 290 5.62 33.45 13.47
C ASP A 290 5.84 34.37 14.69
N ASP A 291 6.91 35.16 14.69
CA ASP A 291 7.38 35.86 15.89
C ASP A 291 6.31 36.80 16.50
N ASN A 292 5.38 37.32 15.69
CA ASN A 292 4.25 38.18 16.10
C ASN A 292 2.98 37.44 16.58
N ASP A 293 2.87 36.11 16.40
CA ASP A 293 1.66 35.36 16.78
C ASP A 293 1.61 35.02 18.28
N GLU A 294 0.39 35.01 18.83
CA GLU A 294 0.08 34.51 20.18
C GLU A 294 0.35 33.02 20.37
N ILE A 295 0.20 32.23 19.29
CA ILE A 295 0.57 30.81 19.27
C ILE A 295 2.07 30.71 18.97
N SER A 296 2.77 29.84 19.70
CA SER A 296 4.09 29.34 19.36
C SER A 296 4.07 27.83 19.14
N PHE A 297 5.01 27.33 18.33
CA PHE A 297 5.27 25.90 18.10
C PHE A 297 6.76 25.58 18.32
N CYS A 298 7.07 24.38 18.78
CA CYS A 298 8.41 23.86 19.10
C CYS A 298 8.55 22.42 18.56
N CYS A 299 9.15 22.31 17.37
CA CYS A 299 9.03 21.19 16.43
C CYS A 299 7.58 20.71 16.15
N PRO A 300 6.76 21.47 15.38
CA PRO A 300 5.44 21.02 14.91
C PRO A 300 5.60 19.91 13.86
N SER A 301 5.49 18.66 14.30
CA SER A 301 5.91 17.47 13.59
C SER A 301 4.86 17.00 12.57
N GLY A 302 3.76 16.45 13.05
CA GLY A 302 2.59 16.06 12.26
C GLY A 302 1.46 17.08 12.28
N VAL A 303 0.63 17.07 11.24
CA VAL A 303 -0.57 17.92 11.12
C VAL A 303 -1.71 17.17 10.45
N ALA A 304 -2.92 17.31 10.99
CA ALA A 304 -4.16 16.75 10.44
C ALA A 304 -5.30 17.78 10.46
N ILE A 305 -6.30 17.62 9.60
CA ILE A 305 -7.48 18.50 9.55
C ILE A 305 -8.77 17.68 9.52
N SER A 306 -9.72 18.10 10.35
CA SER A 306 -11.06 17.50 10.47
C SER A 306 -12.03 18.06 9.43
N LYS A 307 -13.13 17.34 9.21
CA LYS A 307 -14.23 17.76 8.31
C LYS A 307 -14.88 19.09 8.72
N THR A 308 -14.72 19.52 9.97
CA THR A 308 -15.19 20.82 10.51
C THR A 308 -14.14 21.93 10.42
N GLY A 309 -12.95 21.67 9.90
CA GLY A 309 -11.88 22.68 9.78
C GLY A 309 -11.13 22.96 11.07
N LEU A 310 -11.21 22.09 12.08
CA LEU A 310 -10.23 22.06 13.19
C LEU A 310 -8.97 21.35 12.71
N ILE A 311 -7.83 22.02 12.90
CA ILE A 311 -6.48 21.55 12.61
C ILE A 311 -5.86 21.05 13.90
N TYR A 312 -5.32 19.84 13.88
CA TYR A 312 -4.63 19.21 15.00
C TYR A 312 -3.14 19.14 14.67
N ILE A 313 -2.30 19.63 15.57
CA ILE A 313 -0.86 19.82 15.35
C ILE A 313 -0.13 19.11 16.48
N ALA A 314 0.69 18.12 16.13
CA ALA A 314 1.61 17.49 17.07
C ALA A 314 2.82 18.43 17.28
N ASP A 315 3.01 18.89 18.51
CA ASP A 315 3.99 19.92 18.87
C ASP A 315 5.05 19.26 19.78
N GLN A 316 6.06 18.66 19.15
CA GLN A 316 6.84 17.57 19.71
C GLN A 316 7.68 17.98 20.93
N GLN A 317 8.36 19.13 20.85
CA GLN A 317 9.22 19.62 21.94
C GLN A 317 8.43 20.41 22.99
N ASN A 318 7.26 20.95 22.64
CA ASN A 318 6.27 21.43 23.61
C ASN A 318 5.47 20.29 24.27
N GLN A 319 5.72 19.03 23.90
CA GLN A 319 5.09 17.82 24.45
C GLN A 319 3.55 17.90 24.50
N CYS A 320 2.92 18.39 23.43
CA CYS A 320 1.47 18.53 23.35
C CYS A 320 0.89 18.38 21.95
N VAL A 321 -0.42 18.17 21.87
CA VAL A 321 -1.19 18.35 20.63
C VAL A 321 -2.06 19.60 20.80
N LYS A 322 -1.94 20.54 19.86
CA LYS A 322 -2.70 21.81 19.82
C LYS A 322 -3.78 21.75 18.75
N VAL A 323 -4.94 22.31 19.06
CA VAL A 323 -6.12 22.33 18.17
C VAL A 323 -6.51 23.77 17.83
N ILE A 324 -6.48 24.12 16.54
CA ILE A 324 -6.74 25.47 16.05
C ILE A 324 -7.79 25.47 14.92
N PRO A 325 -8.69 26.46 14.81
CA PRO A 325 -9.59 26.55 13.65
C PRO A 325 -8.90 27.14 12.41
N LEU A 326 -9.09 26.49 11.26
CA LEU A 326 -8.63 26.95 9.94
C LEU A 326 -8.93 28.44 9.67
N LEU A 327 -10.10 28.91 10.13
CA LEU A 327 -10.65 30.24 9.84
C LEU A 327 -10.58 31.25 11.01
N LYS A 328 -10.02 30.90 12.18
CA LYS A 328 -9.89 31.83 13.33
C LYS A 328 -8.43 32.02 13.76
N SER A 329 -8.09 33.20 14.25
CA SER A 329 -6.83 33.53 14.95
C SER A 329 -7.06 33.64 16.46
N GLY A 330 -5.97 33.77 17.23
CA GLY A 330 -5.95 33.69 18.69
C GLY A 330 -5.39 32.34 19.18
N GLN A 331 -5.45 32.12 20.49
CA GLN A 331 -4.97 30.88 21.16
C GLN A 331 -5.62 29.58 20.64
N PRO A 332 -4.99 28.40 20.86
CA PRO A 332 -5.62 27.10 20.61
C PRO A 332 -6.91 26.93 21.40
N ILE A 333 -7.94 26.31 20.80
CA ILE A 333 -9.19 25.95 21.49
C ILE A 333 -8.94 24.82 22.49
N LEU A 334 -7.96 23.96 22.20
CA LEU A 334 -7.55 22.86 23.05
C LEU A 334 -6.03 22.66 22.91
N SER A 335 -5.37 22.36 24.02
CA SER A 335 -3.99 21.90 24.06
C SER A 335 -3.90 20.81 25.12
N ARG A 336 -3.48 19.59 24.75
CA ARG A 336 -3.31 18.46 25.67
C ARG A 336 -1.88 17.92 25.68
N PRO A 337 -1.35 17.52 26.85
CA PRO A 337 0.00 16.98 26.96
C PRO A 337 0.09 15.55 26.37
N PHE A 338 1.18 15.26 25.66
CA PHE A 338 1.53 13.97 25.06
C PHE A 338 3.06 13.79 25.01
N ASN A 339 3.57 12.56 25.05
CA ASN A 339 5.00 12.35 25.28
C ASN A 339 5.80 12.27 23.95
N ARG A 340 6.40 13.40 23.54
CA ARG A 340 7.06 13.58 22.21
C ARG A 340 6.12 13.15 21.05
N PRO A 341 4.96 13.80 20.83
CA PRO A 341 4.02 13.45 19.76
C PRO A 341 4.60 13.71 18.36
N LYS A 342 4.29 12.83 17.41
CA LYS A 342 4.88 12.80 16.05
C LYS A 342 3.82 12.87 14.96
N GLY A 343 3.42 11.73 14.40
CA GLY A 343 2.36 11.67 13.39
C GLY A 343 0.99 11.85 14.04
N VAL A 344 0.18 12.73 13.48
CA VAL A 344 -1.25 12.84 13.79
C VAL A 344 -2.06 12.70 12.51
N HIS A 345 -3.16 11.95 12.57
CA HIS A 345 -4.09 11.69 11.47
C HIS A 345 -5.52 11.60 12.00
N ILE A 346 -6.53 11.74 11.14
CA ILE A 346 -7.95 11.65 11.50
C ILE A 346 -8.63 10.68 10.55
N ASP A 347 -9.29 9.66 11.08
CA ASP A 347 -9.98 8.66 10.26
C ASP A 347 -11.36 9.15 9.76
N GLU A 348 -11.99 8.36 8.89
CA GLU A 348 -13.29 8.73 8.31
C GLU A 348 -14.41 8.88 9.37
N HIS A 349 -14.27 8.24 10.53
CA HIS A 349 -15.18 8.32 11.67
C HIS A 349 -14.91 9.54 12.57
N GLY A 350 -13.79 10.26 12.37
CA GLY A 350 -13.37 11.39 13.19
C GLY A 350 -12.53 11.02 14.41
N ARG A 351 -12.09 9.76 14.54
CA ARG A 351 -11.14 9.35 15.58
C ARG A 351 -9.77 9.93 15.26
N ILE A 352 -9.06 10.43 16.27
CA ILE A 352 -7.72 10.98 16.10
C ILE A 352 -6.70 9.87 16.38
N LEU A 353 -5.78 9.68 15.44
CA LEU A 353 -4.69 8.72 15.51
C LEU A 353 -3.40 9.49 15.77
N LEU A 354 -2.68 9.16 16.85
CA LEU A 354 -1.49 9.88 17.29
C LEU A 354 -0.35 8.90 17.60
N THR A 355 0.83 9.10 17.03
CA THR A 355 2.03 8.37 17.45
C THR A 355 2.81 9.18 18.49
N GLU A 356 3.20 8.52 19.58
CA GLU A 356 4.02 9.09 20.65
C GLU A 356 4.95 8.01 21.23
N GLN A 357 6.16 8.40 21.66
CA GLN A 357 7.25 7.50 22.05
C GLN A 357 7.46 6.30 21.12
N ASN A 358 6.84 5.15 21.49
CA ASN A 358 6.87 3.82 20.88
C ASN A 358 5.45 3.19 20.82
N ARG A 359 4.41 4.03 20.69
CA ARG A 359 2.99 3.63 20.72
C ARG A 359 2.19 4.35 19.65
N LEU A 360 1.08 3.73 19.26
CA LEU A 360 -0.03 4.37 18.56
C LEU A 360 -1.18 4.57 19.56
N LEU A 361 -1.69 5.79 19.66
CA LEU A 361 -2.91 6.12 20.41
C LEU A 361 -4.07 6.36 19.45
N ILE A 362 -5.26 5.93 19.86
CA ILE A 362 -6.55 6.28 19.26
C ILE A 362 -7.29 7.13 20.29
N LEU A 363 -7.71 8.32 19.89
CA LEU A 363 -8.31 9.34 20.72
C LEU A 363 -9.68 9.77 20.16
N ASP A 364 -10.52 10.37 21.00
CA ASP A 364 -11.69 11.14 20.56
C ASP A 364 -11.31 12.54 20.05
N HIS A 365 -12.30 13.32 19.59
CA HIS A 365 -12.04 14.66 19.07
C HIS A 365 -11.56 15.67 20.13
N GLU A 366 -11.86 15.46 21.40
CA GLU A 366 -11.33 16.24 22.52
C GLU A 366 -9.97 15.72 23.02
N LEU A 367 -9.31 14.79 22.32
CA LEU A 367 -8.00 14.22 22.66
C LEU A 367 -7.97 13.40 23.98
N ASN A 368 -9.09 12.82 24.43
CA ASN A 368 -9.07 11.76 25.45
C ASN A 368 -8.63 10.42 24.84
N LEU A 369 -7.93 9.59 25.62
CA LEU A 369 -7.49 8.27 25.17
C LEU A 369 -8.63 7.25 25.12
N LEU A 370 -8.92 6.74 23.93
CA LEU A 370 -9.87 5.62 23.73
C LEU A 370 -9.16 4.26 23.74
N LYS A 371 -7.98 4.17 23.10
CA LYS A 371 -7.20 2.93 22.99
C LYS A 371 -5.72 3.21 22.72
N SER A 372 -4.83 2.37 23.23
CA SER A 372 -3.41 2.35 22.85
C SER A 372 -3.05 1.02 22.19
N ILE A 373 -2.14 1.07 21.22
CA ILE A 373 -1.63 -0.08 20.45
C ILE A 373 -0.10 -0.05 20.50
N GLY A 374 0.48 -1.21 20.77
CA GLY A 374 1.92 -1.46 20.73
C GLY A 374 2.73 -0.96 21.93
N ASN A 375 3.99 -1.38 21.93
CA ASN A 375 5.02 -1.07 22.92
C ASN A 375 6.39 -1.05 22.23
N HIS A 376 7.45 -0.61 22.92
CA HIS A 376 8.82 -0.63 22.38
C HIS A 376 9.28 -2.06 22.01
N GLY A 377 9.67 -2.26 20.75
CA GLY A 377 10.23 -3.52 20.27
C GLY A 377 10.26 -3.63 18.74
N SER A 378 10.32 -4.87 18.24
CA SER A 378 10.51 -5.17 16.81
C SER A 378 9.69 -6.37 16.29
N LYS A 379 8.87 -7.01 17.13
CA LYS A 379 7.88 -7.99 16.65
C LYS A 379 6.70 -7.30 15.96
N PRO A 380 5.85 -8.04 15.23
CA PRO A 380 4.53 -7.56 14.82
C PRO A 380 3.74 -6.96 15.98
N GLY A 381 3.26 -5.72 15.82
CA GLY A 381 2.56 -4.96 16.86
C GLY A 381 3.45 -4.30 17.93
N GLU A 382 4.77 -4.48 17.88
CA GLU A 382 5.73 -3.66 18.62
C GLU A 382 6.26 -2.55 17.68
N PHE A 383 6.64 -1.39 18.24
CA PHE A 383 7.17 -0.26 17.47
C PHE A 383 8.52 0.20 18.01
N ASN A 384 9.32 0.85 17.17
CA ASN A 384 10.56 1.52 17.54
C ASN A 384 10.60 2.89 16.84
N VAL A 385 10.30 3.95 17.61
CA VAL A 385 10.16 5.34 17.13
C VAL A 385 9.14 5.43 15.97
N PRO A 386 7.86 5.05 16.16
CA PRO A 386 6.84 5.22 15.13
C PRO A 386 6.62 6.70 14.81
N TRP A 387 6.31 6.99 13.55
CA TRP A 387 6.22 8.34 12.98
C TRP A 387 4.88 8.56 12.28
N GLY A 388 4.84 8.66 10.95
CA GLY A 388 3.61 8.88 10.19
C GLY A 388 2.57 7.79 10.44
N VAL A 389 1.30 8.20 10.50
CA VAL A 389 0.14 7.33 10.60
C VAL A 389 -0.91 7.76 9.57
N ALA A 390 -1.59 6.80 8.95
CA ALA A 390 -2.67 7.04 7.99
C ALA A 390 -3.71 5.91 8.06
N THR A 391 -4.86 6.09 7.40
CA THR A 391 -5.90 5.05 7.27
C THR A 391 -6.32 4.80 5.84
N ASP A 392 -6.68 3.56 5.50
CA ASP A 392 -7.42 3.28 4.26
C ASP A 392 -8.93 3.53 4.42
N CYS A 393 -9.70 3.39 3.34
CA CYS A 393 -11.15 3.61 3.33
C CYS A 393 -11.95 2.59 4.16
N SER A 394 -11.34 1.48 4.58
CA SER A 394 -11.91 0.54 5.55
C SER A 394 -11.49 0.87 6.98
N SER A 395 -10.83 2.02 7.20
CA SER A 395 -10.27 2.46 8.49
C SER A 395 -9.23 1.51 9.10
N ASN A 396 -8.58 0.67 8.28
CA ASN A 396 -7.36 0.00 8.69
C ASN A 396 -6.25 1.05 8.88
N ILE A 397 -5.45 0.89 9.93
CA ILE A 397 -4.43 1.86 10.33
C ILE A 397 -3.08 1.42 9.80
N TYR A 398 -2.32 2.34 9.21
CA TYR A 398 -0.96 2.13 8.74
C TYR A 398 0.01 3.03 9.50
N VAL A 399 1.15 2.51 9.94
CA VAL A 399 2.15 3.22 10.75
C VAL A 399 3.55 3.05 10.15
N CYS A 400 4.26 4.16 9.96
CA CYS A 400 5.70 4.17 9.72
C CYS A 400 6.45 3.83 11.01
N ASP A 401 7.13 2.68 11.04
CA ASP A 401 7.88 2.18 12.19
C ASP A 401 9.38 2.48 11.97
N GLN A 402 9.78 3.73 12.25
CA GLN A 402 10.94 4.38 11.64
C GLN A 402 12.26 3.64 11.90
N MET A 403 12.59 3.31 13.15
CA MET A 403 13.86 2.64 13.47
C MET A 403 13.85 1.14 13.14
N ASN A 404 12.67 0.52 13.00
CA ASN A 404 12.53 -0.83 12.47
C ASN A 404 12.54 -0.86 10.93
N ASN A 405 12.60 0.30 10.26
CA ASN A 405 12.64 0.46 8.79
C ASN A 405 11.50 -0.27 8.05
N ARG A 406 10.30 -0.32 8.63
CA ARG A 406 9.13 -1.01 8.08
C ARG A 406 7.84 -0.18 8.17
N ILE A 407 6.82 -0.61 7.45
CA ILE A 407 5.43 -0.17 7.61
C ILE A 407 4.63 -1.33 8.20
N GLN A 408 3.83 -1.06 9.23
CA GLN A 408 2.89 -2.02 9.81
C GLN A 408 1.44 -1.60 9.52
N LYS A 409 0.58 -2.57 9.22
CA LYS A 409 -0.86 -2.41 9.03
C LYS A 409 -1.64 -3.12 10.15
N PHE A 410 -2.64 -2.43 10.68
CA PHE A 410 -3.57 -2.91 11.70
C PHE A 410 -5.02 -2.75 11.23
N ASP A 411 -5.95 -3.51 11.78
CA ASP A 411 -7.39 -3.29 11.58
C ASP A 411 -7.93 -2.13 12.45
N THR A 412 -9.24 -1.86 12.36
CA THR A 412 -9.94 -0.86 13.17
C THR A 412 -9.88 -1.11 14.68
N ASP A 413 -9.65 -2.37 15.07
CA ASP A 413 -9.51 -2.87 16.43
C ASP A 413 -8.04 -2.95 16.88
N GLY A 414 -7.08 -2.56 16.05
CA GLY A 414 -5.66 -2.55 16.39
C GLY A 414 -5.00 -3.94 16.39
N GLN A 415 -5.62 -4.96 15.81
CA GLN A 415 -4.95 -6.24 15.56
C GLN A 415 -3.99 -6.09 14.38
N PHE A 416 -2.80 -6.69 14.50
CA PHE A 416 -1.82 -6.70 13.42
C PHE A 416 -2.32 -7.52 12.21
N LEU A 417 -2.27 -6.94 11.01
CA LEU A 417 -2.68 -7.57 9.76
C LEU A 417 -1.49 -8.01 8.91
N LEU A 418 -0.56 -7.09 8.65
CA LEU A 418 0.63 -7.33 7.83
C LEU A 418 1.71 -6.26 8.08
N GLU A 419 2.92 -6.56 7.66
CA GLU A 419 4.03 -5.59 7.56
C GLU A 419 4.77 -5.76 6.24
N TRP A 420 5.48 -4.71 5.83
CA TRP A 420 6.46 -4.77 4.75
C TRP A 420 7.54 -3.70 4.95
N GLY A 421 8.69 -3.88 4.33
CA GLY A 421 9.88 -3.05 4.58
C GLY A 421 10.87 -3.71 5.52
N TYR A 422 12.14 -3.37 5.29
CA TYR A 422 13.29 -3.66 6.14
C TYR A 422 14.43 -2.70 5.73
N GLU A 423 15.50 -2.63 6.52
CA GLU A 423 16.63 -1.71 6.29
C GLU A 423 17.28 -1.93 4.90
N GLY A 424 17.40 -0.86 4.10
CA GLY A 424 18.23 -0.87 2.89
C GLY A 424 17.85 0.12 1.79
N GLU A 425 18.61 0.06 0.69
CA GLU A 425 18.58 1.01 -0.44
C GLU A 425 17.69 0.53 -1.62
N HIS A 426 17.23 -0.72 -1.64
CA HIS A 426 16.50 -1.30 -2.78
C HIS A 426 14.97 -1.08 -2.73
N VAL A 427 14.27 -1.52 -3.78
CA VAL A 427 12.80 -1.50 -3.87
C VAL A 427 12.19 -2.29 -2.72
N GLY A 428 11.23 -1.69 -2.01
CA GLY A 428 10.56 -2.31 -0.86
C GLY A 428 11.43 -2.42 0.40
N GLN A 429 12.63 -1.84 0.39
CA GLN A 429 13.44 -1.55 1.58
C GLN A 429 13.29 -0.07 1.95
N PHE A 430 13.60 0.32 3.18
CA PHE A 430 13.57 1.70 3.63
C PHE A 430 14.82 2.08 4.43
N TYR A 431 15.10 3.38 4.51
CA TYR A 431 16.03 3.94 5.48
C TYR A 431 15.39 5.18 6.11
N TYR A 432 14.84 4.97 7.31
CA TYR A 432 13.94 5.86 8.05
C TYR A 432 12.65 6.22 7.26
N PRO A 433 11.68 5.29 7.13
CA PRO A 433 10.36 5.60 6.59
C PRO A 433 9.64 6.59 7.52
N HIS A 434 9.17 7.72 6.97
CA HIS A 434 8.88 8.92 7.76
C HIS A 434 7.39 9.24 7.81
N PHE A 435 6.80 9.75 6.73
CA PHE A 435 5.37 9.96 6.58
C PHE A 435 4.75 8.97 5.58
N ILE A 436 3.44 8.76 5.74
CA ILE A 436 2.63 7.86 4.94
C ILE A 436 1.30 8.55 4.60
N SER A 437 0.81 8.35 3.38
CA SER A 437 -0.48 8.87 2.93
C SER A 437 -1.14 7.88 1.97
N ILE A 438 -2.47 7.81 2.00
CA ILE A 438 -3.26 6.76 1.35
C ILE A 438 -4.39 7.39 0.54
N SER A 439 -4.53 6.97 -0.72
CA SER A 439 -5.66 7.33 -1.58
C SER A 439 -6.06 6.12 -2.43
N GLY A 440 -7.29 5.65 -2.25
CA GLY A 440 -7.79 4.42 -2.87
C GLY A 440 -6.89 3.21 -2.52
N ASN A 441 -6.26 2.62 -3.54
CA ASN A 441 -5.29 1.53 -3.41
C ASN A 441 -3.84 1.98 -3.69
N ARG A 442 -3.49 3.24 -3.40
CA ARG A 442 -2.10 3.74 -3.41
C ARG A 442 -1.70 4.14 -1.99
N VAL A 443 -0.61 3.58 -1.50
CA VAL A 443 0.03 3.92 -0.21
C VAL A 443 1.39 4.56 -0.54
N ALA A 444 1.50 5.88 -0.37
CA ALA A 444 2.74 6.63 -0.61
C ALA A 444 3.50 6.80 0.72
N VAL A 445 4.79 6.45 0.72
CA VAL A 445 5.67 6.49 1.90
C VAL A 445 6.92 7.30 1.57
N SER A 446 7.25 8.30 2.37
CA SER A 446 8.54 8.98 2.28
C SER A 446 9.64 8.17 2.94
N ASP A 447 10.72 7.96 2.19
CA ASP A 447 11.84 7.08 2.53
C ASP A 447 13.07 7.98 2.68
N GLN A 448 13.13 8.63 3.86
CA GLN A 448 13.84 9.88 4.12
C GLN A 448 15.30 9.84 3.65
N LEU A 449 16.07 8.88 4.16
CA LEU A 449 17.51 8.81 3.93
C LEU A 449 17.89 8.04 2.65
N ASN A 450 16.90 7.48 1.95
CA ASN A 450 17.02 7.02 0.56
C ASN A 450 16.65 8.10 -0.47
N HIS A 451 16.31 9.33 -0.02
CA HIS A 451 16.00 10.48 -0.87
C HIS A 451 14.90 10.21 -1.91
N ARG A 452 13.84 9.50 -1.52
CA ARG A 452 12.76 9.08 -2.42
C ARG A 452 11.41 8.99 -1.72
N VAL A 453 10.34 8.90 -2.51
CA VAL A 453 9.03 8.41 -2.05
C VAL A 453 8.76 7.09 -2.76
N GLN A 454 8.35 6.05 -2.03
CA GLN A 454 7.92 4.78 -2.60
C GLN A 454 6.40 4.65 -2.52
N VAL A 455 5.79 4.13 -3.58
CA VAL A 455 4.33 3.92 -3.69
C VAL A 455 4.03 2.43 -3.78
N PHE A 456 3.13 1.96 -2.92
CA PHE A 456 2.71 0.57 -2.78
C PHE A 456 1.18 0.44 -2.97
N ASP A 457 0.67 -0.78 -3.04
CA ASP A 457 -0.74 -1.10 -2.81
C ASP A 457 -1.06 -1.32 -1.32
N CYS A 458 -2.34 -1.52 -1.00
CA CYS A 458 -2.79 -1.75 0.38
C CYS A 458 -2.28 -3.06 1.01
N PHE A 459 -1.64 -3.94 0.25
CA PHE A 459 -1.04 -5.21 0.70
C PHE A 459 0.50 -5.14 0.83
N GLY A 460 1.11 -3.98 0.53
CA GLY A 460 2.56 -3.76 0.57
C GLY A 460 3.30 -4.13 -0.72
N ASN A 461 2.62 -4.40 -1.83
CA ASN A 461 3.28 -4.64 -3.12
C ASN A 461 3.74 -3.31 -3.73
N TYR A 462 5.00 -3.21 -4.13
CA TYR A 462 5.55 -2.00 -4.75
C TYR A 462 4.95 -1.72 -6.15
N HIS A 463 4.64 -0.45 -6.42
CA HIS A 463 4.22 0.04 -7.73
C HIS A 463 5.35 0.83 -8.42
N TYR A 464 5.77 1.95 -7.83
CA TYR A 464 6.80 2.83 -8.37
C TYR A 464 7.45 3.67 -7.27
N LYS A 465 8.55 4.35 -7.59
CA LYS A 465 9.15 5.39 -6.73
C LYS A 465 9.09 6.75 -7.43
N LEU A 466 9.08 7.82 -6.64
CA LEU A 466 9.39 9.16 -7.08
C LEU A 466 10.80 9.53 -6.60
N GLY A 467 11.56 10.17 -7.47
CA GLY A 467 12.81 10.87 -7.16
C GLY A 467 14.03 10.02 -6.79
N GLU A 468 15.10 10.75 -6.54
CA GLU A 468 16.48 10.33 -6.30
C GLU A 468 17.25 11.47 -5.60
N PRO A 469 18.45 11.24 -5.04
CA PRO A 469 19.19 12.28 -4.31
C PRO A 469 19.57 13.47 -5.21
N GLY A 470 19.15 14.68 -4.85
CA GLY A 470 19.57 15.91 -5.52
C GLY A 470 18.64 17.12 -5.31
N SER A 471 18.85 18.15 -6.13
CA SER A 471 18.18 19.45 -6.05
C SER A 471 17.39 19.84 -7.31
N GLU A 472 17.52 19.09 -8.41
CA GLU A 472 16.75 19.38 -9.64
C GLU A 472 15.26 19.04 -9.48
N PRO A 473 14.37 19.53 -10.36
CA PRO A 473 12.97 19.12 -10.39
C PRO A 473 12.83 17.60 -10.46
N GLY A 474 12.10 17.02 -9.51
CA GLY A 474 11.90 15.58 -9.36
C GLY A 474 12.93 14.87 -8.49
N GLN A 475 14.05 15.50 -8.14
CA GLN A 475 15.02 15.00 -7.16
C GLN A 475 14.67 15.48 -5.75
N PHE A 476 15.19 14.81 -4.70
CA PHE A 476 14.92 15.15 -3.30
C PHE A 476 16.19 15.20 -2.43
N SER A 477 16.14 16.01 -1.37
CA SER A 477 17.05 15.94 -0.24
C SER A 477 16.24 15.82 1.06
N CYS A 478 16.22 14.60 1.61
CA CYS A 478 15.42 14.23 2.77
C CYS A 478 13.93 14.57 2.61
N PRO A 479 13.14 13.82 1.82
CA PRO A 479 11.69 14.04 1.75
C PRO A 479 11.03 13.65 3.08
N PHE A 480 10.25 14.58 3.66
CA PHE A 480 9.53 14.40 4.92
C PHE A 480 8.03 14.14 4.63
N GLY A 481 7.17 15.14 4.72
CA GLY A 481 5.73 15.01 4.50
C GLY A 481 5.38 14.54 3.08
N VAL A 482 4.38 13.68 2.98
CA VAL A 482 3.83 13.21 1.70
C VAL A 482 2.32 13.18 1.80
N CYS A 483 1.61 13.65 0.76
CA CYS A 483 0.17 13.49 0.64
C CYS A 483 -0.22 13.10 -0.79
N ILE A 484 -1.30 12.34 -0.94
CA ILE A 484 -1.77 11.83 -2.23
C ILE A 484 -3.27 12.11 -2.43
N ASP A 485 -3.65 12.61 -3.61
CA ASP A 485 -5.00 13.08 -3.93
C ASP A 485 -5.87 11.99 -4.59
N GLY A 486 -7.16 12.27 -4.80
CA GLY A 486 -8.16 11.37 -5.38
C GLY A 486 -7.98 11.07 -6.88
N ASN A 487 -7.07 11.75 -7.58
CA ASN A 487 -6.60 11.37 -8.91
C ASN A 487 -5.26 10.59 -8.85
N GLY A 488 -4.63 10.49 -7.67
CA GLY A 488 -3.30 9.91 -7.50
C GLY A 488 -2.15 10.89 -7.77
N HIS A 489 -2.41 12.20 -7.81
CA HIS A 489 -1.34 13.21 -7.74
C HIS A 489 -0.71 13.18 -6.34
N ILE A 490 0.61 13.37 -6.26
CA ILE A 490 1.36 13.32 -4.99
C ILE A 490 2.03 14.67 -4.76
N ALA A 491 1.89 15.24 -3.56
CA ALA A 491 2.73 16.36 -3.11
C ALA A 491 3.71 15.88 -2.03
N VAL A 492 4.96 16.35 -2.11
CA VAL A 492 6.07 15.93 -1.24
C VAL A 492 6.76 17.16 -0.68
N ALA A 493 6.95 17.19 0.64
CA ALA A 493 7.78 18.16 1.35
C ALA A 493 9.24 17.72 1.30
N ASP A 494 10.05 18.47 0.56
CA ASP A 494 11.45 18.18 0.25
C ASP A 494 12.34 19.02 1.20
N HIS A 495 12.70 18.44 2.36
CA HIS A 495 13.05 19.18 3.58
C HIS A 495 14.28 20.08 3.40
N ASP A 496 15.44 19.49 3.07
CA ASP A 496 16.70 20.25 2.96
C ASP A 496 16.72 21.14 1.71
N ASN A 497 15.92 20.82 0.69
CA ASN A 497 15.71 21.67 -0.49
C ASN A 497 14.70 22.81 -0.23
N ASN A 498 14.03 22.84 0.93
CA ASN A 498 13.11 23.90 1.36
C ASN A 498 11.93 24.16 0.39
N ARG A 499 11.35 23.11 -0.18
CA ARG A 499 10.31 23.22 -1.22
C ARG A 499 9.23 22.15 -1.13
N ILE A 500 8.05 22.43 -1.69
CA ILE A 500 7.03 21.39 -1.97
C ILE A 500 7.05 21.06 -3.46
N GLN A 501 7.17 19.79 -3.81
CA GLN A 501 7.09 19.31 -5.19
C GLN A 501 5.79 18.53 -5.42
N PHE A 502 5.13 18.79 -6.55
CA PHE A 502 3.88 18.16 -6.97
C PHE A 502 4.12 17.28 -8.18
N PHE A 503 3.68 16.03 -8.11
CA PHE A 503 3.80 15.00 -9.13
C PHE A 503 2.41 14.53 -9.56
N ASP A 504 2.25 14.09 -10.81
CA ASP A 504 1.01 13.45 -11.25
C ASP A 504 0.97 11.94 -11.02
N GLU A 505 -0.08 11.31 -11.56
CA GLU A 505 -0.32 9.87 -11.47
C GLU A 505 0.75 9.00 -12.16
N ASN A 506 1.55 9.58 -13.08
CA ASN A 506 2.67 8.94 -13.79
C ASN A 506 4.00 9.17 -13.07
N GLY A 507 4.09 10.23 -12.27
CA GLY A 507 5.31 10.66 -11.57
C GLY A 507 6.01 11.86 -12.21
N ASP A 508 5.36 12.58 -13.13
CA ASP A 508 5.91 13.80 -13.74
C ASP A 508 5.66 15.02 -12.85
N VAL A 509 6.66 15.89 -12.70
CA VAL A 509 6.54 17.14 -11.91
C VAL A 509 5.57 18.12 -12.58
N LYS A 510 4.53 18.54 -11.86
CA LYS A 510 3.55 19.55 -12.31
C LYS A 510 3.79 20.95 -11.74
N ARG A 511 4.35 21.05 -10.53
CA ARG A 511 4.59 22.33 -9.84
C ARG A 511 5.64 22.15 -8.75
N ILE A 512 6.38 23.22 -8.48
CA ILE A 512 7.18 23.38 -7.28
C ILE A 512 6.67 24.64 -6.56
N LEU A 513 6.65 24.62 -5.23
CA LEU A 513 6.42 25.80 -4.37
C LEU A 513 7.67 26.03 -3.52
N ASP A 514 8.33 27.15 -3.75
CA ASP A 514 9.52 27.62 -3.07
C ASP A 514 9.62 29.16 -3.17
N LYS A 515 10.63 29.72 -2.50
CA LYS A 515 10.96 31.15 -2.49
C LYS A 515 11.16 31.79 -3.87
N GLU A 516 11.49 31.00 -4.89
CA GLU A 516 11.83 31.47 -6.25
C GLU A 516 10.57 31.54 -7.11
N ALA A 517 9.65 30.58 -6.94
CA ALA A 517 8.29 30.65 -7.45
C ALA A 517 7.45 31.76 -6.78
N ASN A 518 7.62 32.00 -5.48
CA ASN A 518 7.02 33.13 -4.76
C ASN A 518 7.80 33.44 -3.45
N PRO A 519 8.24 34.69 -3.21
CA PRO A 519 8.92 35.07 -1.95
C PRO A 519 8.14 34.78 -0.66
N LEU A 520 6.82 34.62 -0.73
CA LEU A 520 5.99 34.20 0.41
C LEU A 520 6.18 32.71 0.78
N PHE A 521 6.67 31.86 -0.12
CA PHE A 521 6.97 30.44 0.11
C PHE A 521 8.41 30.23 0.59
N ASN A 522 8.92 31.17 1.39
CA ASN A 522 10.26 31.13 1.98
C ASN A 522 10.30 30.17 3.19
N PHE A 523 10.21 28.87 2.90
CA PHE A 523 10.36 27.80 3.87
C PHE A 523 11.80 27.66 4.41
N GLN A 524 11.97 27.02 5.57
CA GLN A 524 13.26 26.76 6.23
C GLN A 524 13.44 25.30 6.71
N GLY A 525 12.38 24.50 6.63
CA GLY A 525 12.43 23.07 6.91
C GLY A 525 11.03 22.46 6.81
N VAL A 526 10.51 22.33 5.59
CA VAL A 526 9.17 21.75 5.34
C VAL A 526 9.09 20.34 5.92
N HIS A 527 8.03 20.07 6.68
CA HIS A 527 7.99 18.92 7.59
C HIS A 527 6.71 18.10 7.43
N GLY A 528 5.64 18.40 8.18
CA GLY A 528 4.32 17.79 8.00
C GLY A 528 3.57 18.40 6.80
N LEU A 529 2.81 17.59 6.08
CA LEU A 529 2.09 17.98 4.86
C LEU A 529 0.75 17.23 4.77
N VAL A 530 -0.37 17.95 4.68
CA VAL A 530 -1.72 17.33 4.56
C VAL A 530 -2.66 18.16 3.67
N LEU A 531 -3.55 17.47 2.94
CA LEU A 531 -4.58 18.08 2.09
C LEU A 531 -5.76 18.60 2.92
N THR A 532 -6.32 19.74 2.52
CA THR A 532 -7.59 20.25 3.08
C THR A 532 -8.79 19.79 2.22
N TYR A 533 -9.98 19.66 2.79
CA TYR A 533 -11.18 19.12 2.13
C TYR A 533 -11.65 19.88 0.88
N ASP A 534 -11.22 21.12 0.73
CA ASP A 534 -11.46 22.01 -0.41
C ASP A 534 -10.36 21.93 -1.48
N GLY A 535 -9.28 21.18 -1.26
CA GLY A 535 -8.18 20.95 -2.22
C GLY A 535 -6.91 21.76 -1.98
N GLY A 536 -6.83 22.49 -0.86
CA GLY A 536 -5.64 23.20 -0.42
C GLY A 536 -4.66 22.31 0.36
N LEU A 537 -3.74 22.95 1.10
CA LEU A 537 -2.67 22.30 1.86
C LEU A 537 -2.43 22.98 3.20
N LEU A 538 -2.09 22.17 4.21
CA LEU A 538 -1.41 22.62 5.42
C LEU A 538 0.03 22.10 5.40
N ILE A 539 0.99 22.94 5.78
CA ILE A 539 2.42 22.63 5.82
C ILE A 539 3.00 23.11 7.15
N THR A 540 3.68 22.23 7.91
CA THR A 540 4.52 22.68 9.04
C THR A 540 5.95 22.96 8.56
N ASP A 541 6.54 24.04 9.05
CA ASP A 541 7.83 24.57 8.60
C ASP A 541 8.77 24.85 9.78
N TYR A 542 9.82 24.04 9.89
CA TYR A 542 10.82 24.09 10.95
C TYR A 542 11.83 25.23 10.72
N LYS A 543 11.45 26.45 11.14
CA LYS A 543 12.33 27.62 11.23
C LYS A 543 13.53 27.31 12.14
N ARG A 544 14.76 27.21 11.60
CA ARG A 544 15.97 26.87 12.39
C ARG A 544 16.41 27.97 13.37
N SER A 545 15.80 29.15 13.31
CA SER A 545 16.19 30.36 14.05
C SER A 545 15.23 30.82 15.15
N GLY A 546 14.10 30.13 15.37
CA GLY A 546 13.08 30.58 16.33
C GLY A 546 11.76 29.82 16.20
N LYS A 547 10.63 30.48 16.50
CA LYS A 547 9.30 29.87 16.43
C LYS A 547 9.04 29.26 15.05
N HIS A 548 8.55 28.02 15.01
CA HIS A 548 8.20 27.35 13.76
C HIS A 548 6.81 27.74 13.27
N ARG A 549 6.53 27.53 11.98
CA ARG A 549 5.34 28.09 11.32
C ARG A 549 4.44 27.00 10.76
N LEU A 550 3.14 27.30 10.71
CA LEU A 550 2.15 26.58 9.92
C LEU A 550 1.74 27.47 8.73
N PHE A 551 1.91 26.97 7.51
CA PHE A 551 1.37 27.58 6.30
C PHE A 551 0.03 26.93 5.96
N ILE A 552 -0.96 27.76 5.65
CA ILE A 552 -2.34 27.37 5.32
C ILE A 552 -2.69 27.91 3.94
N PHE A 553 -2.97 27.00 3.01
CA PHE A 553 -3.55 27.29 1.70
C PHE A 553 -5.00 26.80 1.68
N ALA A 554 -5.96 27.72 1.54
CA ALA A 554 -7.42 27.50 1.53
C ALA A 554 -8.15 28.57 0.69
#